data_AF-A0A1F6A184-F1
#
_entry.id   AF-A0A1F6A184-F1
#
_cell.length_a   1.000
_cell.length_b   1.000
_cell.length_c   1.000
_cell.angle_alpha   90.00
_cell.angle_beta   90.00
_cell.angle_gamma   90.00
#
_symmetry.space_group_name_H-M   'P 1'
#
loop_
_entity.id
_entity.type
_entity.pdbx_description
1 polymer ?
#
loop_
_entity_poly.entity_id
_entity_poly.type
_entity_poly.pdbx_seq_one_letter_code
_entity_poly.pdbx_strand_id
1 'polypeptide(L)' 'MEQTLTLFSFFQAQLLIKLFLIVLAIFYFIFTLVVYRQVSLLTQTLNSSISPLIRTAALLQILAVAGLLVLVFLLG' A
#
# COMPACT_ATOMS: atom_id res chain seq x y z
N MET A 1 -10.49 15.93 -35.78
CA MET A 1 -9.97 14.55 -35.73
C MET A 1 -8.70 14.43 -34.86
N GLU A 2 -7.77 15.39 -34.90
CA GLU A 2 -6.58 15.36 -34.01
C GLU A 2 -6.91 15.59 -32.51
N GLN A 3 -7.82 16.51 -32.18
CA GLN A 3 -8.24 16.74 -30.79
C GLN A 3 -8.92 15.52 -30.15
N THR A 4 -9.67 14.74 -30.91
CA THR A 4 -10.31 13.52 -30.40
C THR A 4 -9.30 12.40 -30.13
N LEU A 5 -8.22 12.33 -30.92
CA LEU A 5 -7.14 11.35 -30.73
C LEU A 5 -6.28 11.67 -29.50
N THR A 6 -5.98 12.95 -29.26
CA THR A 6 -5.21 13.38 -28.08
C THR A 6 -5.96 13.14 -26.78
N LEU A 7 -7.25 13.47 -26.73
CA LEU A 7 -8.11 13.17 -25.57
C LEU A 7 -8.20 11.67 -25.29
N PHE A 8 -8.39 10.85 -26.34
CA PHE A 8 -8.43 9.39 -26.18
C PHE A 8 -7.13 8.82 -25.61
N SER A 9 -5.97 9.32 -26.06
CA SER A 9 -4.67 8.90 -25.51
C SER A 9 -4.48 9.28 -24.04
N PHE A 10 -4.98 10.46 -23.65
CA PHE A 10 -4.91 10.93 -22.27
C PHE A 10 -5.74 10.06 -21.32
N PHE A 11 -6.99 9.72 -21.71
CA PHE A 11 -7.83 8.82 -20.92
C PHE A 11 -7.24 7.41 -20.80
N GLN A 12 -6.60 6.90 -21.86
CA GLN A 12 -5.90 5.61 -21.81
C GLN A 12 -4.69 5.63 -20.87
N ALA A 13 -3.87 6.68 -20.93
CA ALA A 13 -2.74 6.85 -20.02
C ALA A 13 -3.19 6.96 -18.56
N GLN A 14 -4.25 7.73 -18.30
CA GLN A 14 -4.83 7.86 -16.97
C GLN A 14 -5.32 6.50 -16.43
N LEU A 15 -6.04 5.71 -17.26
CA LEU A 15 -6.50 4.38 -16.87
C LEU A 15 -5.33 3.43 -16.56
N LEU A 16 -4.27 3.47 -17.38
CA LEU A 16 -3.08 2.63 -17.17
C LEU A 16 -2.38 2.98 -15.86
N ILE A 17 -2.17 4.27 -15.58
CA ILE A 17 -1.55 4.75 -14.34
C ILE A 17 -2.39 4.32 -13.13
N LYS A 18 -3.72 4.47 -13.21
CA LYS A 18 -4.64 4.05 -12.15
C LYS A 18 -4.51 2.55 -11.85
N LEU A 19 -4.55 1.70 -12.88
CA LEU A 19 -4.41 0.25 -12.71
C LEU A 19 -3.06 -0.12 -12.10
N PHE A 20 -1.98 0.53 -12.55
CA PHE A 20 -0.65 0.33 -11.98
C PHE A 20 -0.60 0.70 -10.49
N LEU A 21 -1.18 1.83 -10.10
CA LEU A 21 -1.23 2.26 -8.69
C LEU A 21 -2.05 1.31 -7.82
N ILE A 22 -3.18 0.79 -8.31
CA ILE A 22 -3.99 -0.20 -7.59
C ILE A 22 -3.17 -1.48 -7.34
N VAL A 23 -2.53 -2.00 -8.38
CA VAL A 23 -1.69 -3.20 -8.27
C VAL A 23 -0.54 -2.96 -7.30
N LEU A 24 0.14 -1.82 -7.39
CA LEU A 24 1.21 -1.43 -6.47
C LEU A 24 0.73 -1.33 -5.02
N ALA A 25 -0.44 -0.73 -4.77
CA ALA A 25 -1.02 -0.61 -3.45
C ALA A 25 -1.36 -1.98 -2.84
N ILE A 26 -1.87 -2.92 -3.65
CA ILE A 26 -2.13 -4.30 -3.20
C ILE A 26 -0.82 -5.00 -2.80
N PHE A 27 0.22 -4.91 -3.64
CA PHE A 27 1.53 -5.48 -3.30
C PHE A 27 2.11 -4.86 -2.02
N TYR A 28 1.98 -3.54 -1.86
CA TYR A 28 2.45 -2.85 -0.68
C TYR A 28 1.68 -3.25 0.59
N PHE A 29 0.38 -3.49 0.49
CA PHE A 29 -0.42 -4.04 1.58
C PHE A 29 0.04 -5.43 1.99
N ILE A 30 0.23 -6.34 1.02
CA ILE A 30 0.76 -7.69 1.28
C ILE A 30 2.15 -7.60 1.92
N PHE A 31 3.03 -6.76 1.39
CA PHE A 31 4.36 -6.52 1.94
C PHE A 31 4.30 -6.09 3.41
N THR A 32 3.39 -5.17 3.74
CA THR A 32 3.22 -4.68 5.12
C THR A 32 2.76 -5.79 6.07
N LEU A 33 1.89 -6.70 5.63
CA LEU A 33 1.51 -7.88 6.42
C LEU A 33 2.69 -8.82 6.66
N VAL A 34 3.54 -9.03 5.64
CA VAL A 34 4.76 -9.83 5.78
C VAL A 34 5.72 -9.18 6.79
N VAL A 35 5.94 -7.86 6.70
CA VAL A 35 6.77 -7.12 7.65
C VAL A 35 6.22 -7.25 9.07
N TYR A 36 4.91 -7.10 9.26
CA TYR A 36 4.28 -7.28 10.57
C TYR A 36 4.53 -8.69 11.14
N ARG A 37 4.42 -9.73 10.30
CA ARG A 37 4.75 -11.10 10.72
C ARG A 37 6.20 -11.21 11.18
N GLN A 38 7.14 -10.61 10.46
CA GLN A 38 8.56 -10.60 10.84
C GLN A 38 8.80 -9.86 12.15
N VAL A 39 8.16 -8.70 12.33
CA VAL A 39 8.20 -7.94 13.58
C VAL A 39 7.64 -8.78 14.74
N SER A 40 6.52 -9.47 14.54
CA SER A 40 5.91 -10.33 15.55
C SER A 40 6.85 -11.46 15.99
N LEU A 41 7.49 -12.14 15.03
CA LEU A 41 8.48 -13.18 15.31
C LEU A 41 9.71 -12.62 16.03
N LEU A 42 10.26 -11.51 15.53
CA LEU A 42 11.44 -10.85 16.12
C LEU A 42 11.20 -10.43 17.56
N THR A 43 10.02 -9.90 17.86
CA THR A 43 9.65 -9.47 19.22
C THR A 43 9.30 -10.61 20.16
N GLN A 44 9.05 -11.83 19.66
CA GLN A 44 8.97 -13.04 20.50
C GLN A 44 10.38 -13.53 20.89
N THR A 45 11.34 -13.42 19.98
CA THR A 45 12.73 -13.85 20.22
C THR A 45 13.51 -12.82 21.04
N LEU A 46 13.36 -11.54 20.72
CA LEU A 46 14.00 -10.44 21.44
C LEU A 46 13.05 -9.95 22.53
N ASN A 47 13.23 -10.50 23.74
CA ASN A 47 12.52 -10.05 24.94
C ASN A 47 13.10 -8.71 25.44
N SER A 48 12.91 -7.66 24.65
CA SER A 48 13.34 -6.30 24.98
C SER A 48 12.15 -5.45 25.44
N SER A 49 12.42 -4.46 26.28
CA SER A 49 11.44 -3.44 26.67
C SER A 49 10.87 -2.63 25.49
N ILE A 50 11.55 -2.64 24.33
CA ILE A 50 11.15 -1.90 23.12
C ILE A 50 10.17 -2.72 22.25
N SER A 51 10.08 -4.03 22.45
CA SER A 51 9.26 -4.95 21.65
C SER A 51 7.78 -4.55 21.51
N PRO A 52 7.09 -4.03 22.55
CA PRO A 52 5.71 -3.54 22.41
C PRO A 52 5.57 -2.31 21.51
N LEU A 53 6.55 -1.41 21.53
CA LEU A 53 6.56 -0.21 20.68
C LEU A 53 6.69 -0.58 19.21
N ILE A 54 7.60 -1.51 18.88
CA ILE A 54 7.82 -1.95 17.50
C ILE A 54 6.57 -2.65 16.95
N ARG A 55 5.91 -3.49 17.77
CA ARG A 55 4.62 -4.11 17.38
C ARG A 55 3.55 -3.08 17.10
N THR A 56 3.46 -2.04 17.92
CA THR A 56 2.47 -0.97 17.76
C THR A 56 2.74 -0.15 16.50
N ALA A 57 3.99 0.21 16.24
CA ALA A 57 4.39 0.90 15.01
C ALA A 57 4.06 0.07 13.77
N ALA A 58 4.32 -1.25 13.80
CA ALA A 58 3.99 -2.14 12.70
C ALA A 58 2.46 -2.27 12.48
N LEU A 59 1.65 -2.30 13.54
CA LEU A 59 0.20 -2.27 13.44
C LEU A 59 -0.31 -0.95 12.85
N LEU A 60 0.21 0.19 13.31
CA LEU A 60 -0.12 1.50 12.76
C LEU A 60 0.22 1.58 11.27
N GLN A 61 1.34 1.00 10.86
CA GLN A 61 1.71 0.91 9.46
C GLN A 61 0.71 0.07 8.65
N ILE A 62 0.24 -1.07 9.16
CA ILE A 62 -0.84 -1.84 8.49
C ILE A 62 -2.08 -0.98 8.29
N LEU A 63 -2.51 -0.25 9.33
CA LEU A 63 -3.70 0.61 9.26
C LEU A 63 -3.52 1.74 8.24
N ALA A 64 -2.35 2.38 8.22
CA ALA A 64 -2.04 3.44 7.25
C ALA A 64 -2.07 2.91 5.80
N VAL A 65 -1.50 1.73 5.56
CA VAL A 65 -1.49 1.13 4.22
C VAL A 65 -2.88 0.63 3.80
N ALA A 66 -3.67 0.09 4.72
CA ALA A 66 -5.07 -0.24 4.47
C ALA A 66 -5.88 1.01 4.08
N GLY A 67 -5.70 2.12 4.81
CA GLY A 67 -6.30 3.40 4.50
C GLY A 67 -5.88 3.93 3.12
N LEU A 68 -4.59 3.83 2.78
CA LEU A 68 -4.09 4.22 1.47
C LEU A 68 -4.67 3.36 0.33
N LEU A 69 -4.82 2.05 0.54
CA LEU A 69 -5.45 1.15 -0.43
C LEU A 69 -6.91 1.56 -0.70
N VAL A 70 -7.66 1.87 0.36
CA VAL A 70 -9.04 2.38 0.23
C VAL A 70 -9.06 3.72 -0.51
N LEU A 71 -8.14 4.64 -0.20
CA LEU A 71 -8.04 5.93 -0.91
C LEU A 71 -7.71 5.75 -2.39
N VAL A 72 -6.75 4.88 -2.73
CA VAL A 72 -6.41 4.58 -4.13
C VAL A 72 -7.58 3.93 -4.85
N PHE A 73 -8.41 3.14 -4.15
CA PHE A 73 -9.59 2.53 -4.76
C PHE A 73 -10.75 3.52 -4.97
N LEU A 74 -10.95 4.46 -4.03
CA LEU A 74 -12.04 5.44 -4.08
C LEU A 74 -11.73 6.67 -4.95
N LEU A 75 -10.48 7.14 -4.94
CA LEU A 75 -10.03 8.34 -5.65
C LEU A 75 -9.34 8.02 -6.97
N GLY A 76 -8.83 6.79 -7.11
CA GLY A 76 -8.30 6.29 -8.37
C GLY A 76 -9.41 6.21 -9.38
#